data_AF-A0A8D8P6D3-F1
#
_entry.id   AF-A0A8D8P6D3-F1
#
_cell.length_a   1.000
_cell.length_b   1.000
_cell.length_c   1.000
_cell.angle_alpha   90.00
_cell.angle_beta   90.00
_cell.angle_gamma   90.00
#
_symmetry.space_group_name_H-M   'P 1'
#
loop_
_entity.id
_entity.type
_entity.pdbx_description
1 polymer ?
#
loop_
_entity_poly.entity_id
_entity_poly.type
_entity_poly.pdbx_seq_one_letter_code
_entity_poly.pdbx_strand_id
1 'polypeptide(L)'
;QGDFVYFFFRETAVEFINCGKAVFSRVARVCKWDKGGPHRFKNRWTTYLKSRLNCSMPGDFPFYFDEIQSASTLVEGRYGNGNAKLIYAVFTTSTNAIAGSAICAFSLQDIADTFEGNFKEQSGLNSNWLPVNPSKVPDPRPGSCHNDSRTLPDLTLNFKKTHSLMDENVPTFFGSPLLSRVSTVYRFTAIAVDSQIKTPGGKTYDVIFVGTDHGKIIKTVNAESADSSKKSLLGCNRGNRCPANERTGAEPGDCPDHAIRHAKGRKL
;
A
#
# COMPACT_ATOMS: atom_id res chain seq x y z
N GLN A 1 15.76 -5.24 -2.44
CA GLN A 1 16.52 -4.55 -1.38
C GLN A 1 16.80 -5.54 -0.27
N GLY A 2 17.99 -5.51 0.35
CA GLY A 2 18.36 -6.51 1.36
C GLY A 2 18.33 -7.94 0.80
N ASP A 3 17.77 -8.89 1.56
CA ASP A 3 17.67 -10.31 1.19
C ASP A 3 16.40 -10.67 0.39
N PHE A 4 15.59 -9.67 0.01
CA PHE A 4 14.33 -9.89 -0.70
C PHE A 4 14.35 -9.37 -2.15
N VAL A 5 13.59 -10.05 -2.99
CA VAL A 5 13.14 -9.60 -4.32
C VAL A 5 11.65 -9.26 -4.24
N TYR A 6 11.28 -8.09 -4.76
CA TYR A 6 9.89 -7.61 -4.76
C TYR A 6 9.31 -7.63 -6.17
N PHE A 7 8.05 -8.02 -6.28
CA PHE A 7 7.31 -8.07 -7.53
C PHE A 7 6.04 -7.22 -7.43
N PHE A 8 5.80 -6.39 -8.43
CA PHE A 8 4.61 -5.54 -8.52
C PHE A 8 3.75 -6.04 -9.67
N PHE A 9 2.48 -6.33 -9.41
CA PHE A 9 1.56 -6.87 -10.41
C PHE A 9 0.11 -6.58 -10.03
N ARG A 10 -0.81 -6.84 -10.95
CA ARG A 10 -2.26 -6.87 -10.69
C ARG A 10 -2.79 -8.26 -10.96
N GLU A 11 -3.76 -8.69 -10.17
CA GLU A 11 -4.41 -10.00 -10.30
C GLU A 11 -5.90 -9.91 -9.93
N THR A 12 -6.69 -10.91 -10.30
CA THR A 12 -8.07 -11.04 -9.81
C THR A 12 -8.09 -11.25 -8.30
N ALA A 13 -8.89 -10.45 -7.59
CA ALA A 13 -9.03 -10.49 -6.14
C ALA A 13 -9.99 -11.61 -5.72
N VAL A 14 -9.44 -12.80 -5.47
CA VAL A 14 -10.20 -13.96 -5.00
C VAL A 14 -10.87 -13.68 -3.66
N GLU A 15 -10.25 -12.84 -2.82
CA GLU A 15 -10.82 -12.43 -1.54
C GLU A 15 -12.07 -11.55 -1.66
N PHE A 16 -12.33 -11.02 -2.85
CA PHE A 16 -13.47 -10.16 -3.13
C PHE A 16 -14.56 -10.85 -3.96
N ILE A 17 -14.36 -12.11 -4.37
CA ILE A 17 -15.29 -12.82 -5.28
C ILE A 17 -16.73 -12.89 -4.74
N ASN A 18 -16.91 -13.01 -3.43
CA ASN A 18 -18.25 -13.02 -2.81
C ASN A 18 -18.99 -11.68 -2.91
N CYS A 19 -18.27 -10.59 -3.17
CA CYS A 19 -18.81 -9.24 -3.36
C CYS A 19 -18.86 -8.82 -4.84
N GLY A 20 -18.05 -9.46 -5.69
CA GLY A 20 -17.99 -9.19 -7.12
C GLY A 20 -16.65 -9.57 -7.73
N LYS A 21 -16.47 -9.30 -9.03
CA LYS A 21 -15.18 -9.48 -9.69
C LYS A 21 -14.40 -8.17 -9.65
N ALA A 22 -13.26 -8.18 -8.96
CA ALA A 22 -12.34 -7.06 -8.90
C ALA A 22 -10.92 -7.51 -9.26
N VAL A 23 -10.12 -6.59 -9.77
CA VAL A 23 -8.68 -6.74 -9.93
C VAL A 23 -8.03 -5.89 -8.86
N PHE A 24 -7.07 -6.43 -8.11
CA PHE A 24 -6.28 -5.66 -7.15
C PHE A 24 -4.81 -5.68 -7.50
N SER A 25 -4.15 -4.57 -7.17
CA SER A 25 -2.71 -4.43 -7.25
C SER A 25 -2.04 -5.03 -6.04
N ARG A 26 -0.93 -5.72 -6.28
CA ARG A 26 -0.17 -6.44 -5.28
C ARG A 26 1.30 -6.08 -5.33
N VAL A 27 1.91 -6.12 -4.15
CA VAL A 27 3.34 -6.35 -4.00
C VAL A 27 3.54 -7.75 -3.43
N ALA A 28 4.43 -8.53 -4.03
CA ALA A 28 4.91 -9.79 -3.46
C ALA A 28 6.39 -9.71 -3.13
N ARG A 29 6.83 -10.52 -2.17
CA ARG A 29 8.25 -10.69 -1.83
C ARG A 29 8.63 -12.17 -1.80
N VAL A 30 9.89 -12.46 -2.15
CA VAL A 30 10.55 -13.76 -1.95
C VAL A 30 11.97 -13.53 -1.42
N CYS A 31 12.47 -14.46 -0.62
CA CYS A 31 13.88 -14.45 -0.21
C CYS A 31 14.78 -14.84 -1.40
N LYS A 32 15.88 -14.12 -1.60
CA LYS A 32 16.84 -14.36 -2.68
C LYS A 32 17.45 -15.76 -2.63
N TRP A 33 17.62 -16.30 -1.43
CA TRP A 33 18.29 -17.59 -1.17
C TRP A 33 17.30 -18.72 -0.85
N ASP A 34 16.02 -18.57 -1.22
CA ASP A 34 15.03 -19.64 -1.09
C ASP A 34 15.38 -20.80 -2.05
N LYS A 35 15.78 -21.92 -1.47
CA LYS A 35 16.20 -23.15 -2.18
C LYS A 35 15.02 -24.10 -2.43
N GLY A 36 13.78 -23.67 -2.14
CA GLY A 36 12.61 -24.54 -2.04
C GLY A 36 12.55 -25.30 -0.72
N GLY A 37 11.51 -26.11 -0.56
CA GLY A 37 11.30 -26.93 0.64
C GLY A 37 11.80 -28.37 0.50
N PRO A 38 11.76 -29.17 1.58
CA PRO A 38 12.08 -30.59 1.56
C PRO A 38 11.11 -31.40 0.68
N HIS A 39 11.58 -32.55 0.22
CA HIS A 39 10.81 -33.58 -0.49
C HIS A 39 9.88 -33.01 -1.58
N ARG A 40 8.57 -33.01 -1.35
CA ARG A 40 7.53 -32.57 -2.29
C ARG A 40 7.50 -31.06 -2.56
N PHE A 41 8.24 -30.26 -1.78
CA PHE A 41 8.30 -28.80 -1.91
C PHE A 41 9.56 -28.29 -2.63
N LYS A 42 10.39 -29.18 -3.18
CA LYS A 42 11.68 -28.84 -3.81
C LYS A 42 11.61 -27.74 -4.87
N ASN A 43 10.53 -27.70 -5.65
CA ASN A 43 10.34 -26.73 -6.74
C ASN A 43 9.27 -25.67 -6.40
N ARG A 44 9.04 -25.39 -5.11
CA ARG A 44 8.03 -24.42 -4.66
C ARG A 44 8.67 -23.38 -3.73
N TRP A 45 8.38 -22.10 -3.97
CA TRP A 45 8.77 -21.03 -3.07
C TRP A 45 8.24 -21.28 -1.65
N THR A 46 9.12 -21.27 -0.65
CA THR A 46 8.74 -21.38 0.76
C THR A 46 8.50 -20.01 1.39
N THR A 47 9.01 -18.94 0.77
CA THR A 47 8.99 -17.57 1.31
C THR A 47 8.08 -16.59 0.58
N TYR A 48 7.41 -17.04 -0.49
CA TYR A 48 6.48 -16.18 -1.26
C TYR A 48 5.30 -15.71 -0.41
N LEU A 49 5.17 -14.39 -0.26
CA LEU A 49 4.03 -13.68 0.31
C LEU A 49 3.62 -12.53 -0.59
N LYS A 50 2.34 -12.14 -0.54
CA LYS A 50 1.79 -10.96 -1.25
C LYS A 50 0.85 -10.15 -0.37
N SER A 51 0.79 -8.84 -0.61
CA SER A 51 -0.17 -7.92 0.01
C SER A 51 -0.77 -6.96 -1.02
N ARG A 52 -1.96 -6.43 -0.72
CA ARG A 52 -2.65 -5.41 -1.53
C ARG A 52 -1.93 -4.06 -1.39
N LEU A 53 -1.72 -3.38 -2.52
CA LEU A 53 -1.31 -1.97 -2.52
C LEU A 53 -2.57 -1.10 -2.44
N ASN A 54 -2.65 -0.21 -1.46
CA ASN A 54 -3.76 0.72 -1.33
C ASN A 54 -3.41 2.06 -1.99
N CYS A 55 -3.93 2.31 -3.18
CA CYS A 55 -3.86 3.62 -3.84
C CYS A 55 -5.28 4.19 -3.94
N SER A 56 -5.65 5.06 -3.01
CA SER A 56 -6.99 5.65 -2.95
C SER A 56 -6.97 7.12 -2.58
N MET A 57 -7.93 7.89 -3.11
CA MET A 57 -8.24 9.21 -2.55
C MET A 57 -8.87 9.02 -1.16
N PRO A 58 -8.38 9.71 -0.12
CA PRO A 58 -9.01 9.67 1.21
C PRO A 58 -10.36 10.41 1.21
N GLY A 59 -11.21 10.10 2.19
CA GLY A 59 -12.52 10.69 2.39
C GLY A 59 -13.45 9.73 3.14
N ASP A 60 -14.69 10.16 3.41
CA ASP A 60 -15.71 9.30 4.06
C ASP A 60 -15.95 8.02 3.25
N PHE A 61 -15.87 8.14 1.92
CA PHE A 61 -15.91 7.03 0.97
C PHE A 61 -14.65 7.08 0.11
N PRO A 62 -13.63 6.25 0.40
CA PRO A 62 -12.39 6.27 -0.37
C PRO A 62 -12.62 5.86 -1.83
N PHE A 63 -11.96 6.57 -2.76
CA PHE A 63 -11.99 6.25 -4.19
C PHE A 63 -10.71 5.51 -4.59
N TYR A 64 -10.82 4.25 -5.00
CA TYR A 64 -9.68 3.36 -5.26
C TYR A 64 -9.24 3.35 -6.72
N PHE A 65 -7.93 3.31 -6.93
CA PHE A 65 -7.27 3.01 -8.20
C PHE A 65 -6.62 1.64 -8.09
N ASP A 66 -7.37 0.60 -8.44
CA ASP A 66 -6.99 -0.78 -8.11
C ASP A 66 -6.04 -1.45 -9.10
N GLU A 67 -5.82 -0.90 -10.29
CA GLU A 67 -5.05 -1.55 -11.36
C GLU A 67 -3.71 -0.86 -11.62
N ILE A 68 -2.62 -1.43 -11.10
CA ILE A 68 -1.24 -0.95 -11.34
C ILE A 68 -0.85 -1.17 -12.80
N GLN A 69 -0.25 -0.16 -13.41
CA GLN A 69 0.23 -0.17 -14.80
C GLN A 69 1.76 -0.20 -14.89
N SER A 70 2.43 0.54 -14.00
CA SER A 70 3.89 0.62 -13.97
C SER A 70 4.36 0.98 -12.56
N ALA A 71 5.56 0.50 -12.20
CA ALA A 71 6.27 0.90 -11.00
C ALA A 71 7.66 1.41 -11.37
N SER A 72 8.16 2.38 -10.63
CA SER A 72 9.52 2.90 -10.73
C SER A 72 10.52 2.00 -10.01
N THR A 73 11.80 2.25 -10.23
CA THR A 73 12.86 1.71 -9.37
C THR A 73 12.79 2.30 -7.97
N LEU A 74 13.50 1.69 -7.02
CA LEU A 74 13.62 2.21 -5.66
C LEU A 74 14.30 3.59 -5.69
N VAL A 75 13.63 4.58 -5.09
CA VAL A 75 14.12 5.95 -4.94
C VAL A 75 14.52 6.16 -3.48
N GLU A 76 15.76 6.56 -3.24
CA GLU A 76 16.25 6.89 -1.91
C GLU A 76 16.39 8.40 -1.77
N GLY A 77 15.82 8.95 -0.70
CA GLY A 77 15.77 10.39 -0.54
C GLY A 77 15.42 10.83 0.86
N ARG A 78 15.55 12.14 1.08
CA ARG A 78 15.06 12.78 2.29
C ARG A 78 13.66 13.31 2.03
N TYR A 79 12.71 12.83 2.84
CA TYR A 79 11.31 13.22 2.77
C TYR A 79 10.95 13.80 4.11
N GLY A 80 10.93 15.13 4.17
CA GLY A 80 10.74 15.80 5.43
C GLY A 80 11.88 15.66 6.42
N ASN A 81 11.55 15.20 7.64
CA ASN A 81 12.52 15.03 8.72
C ASN A 81 13.29 13.69 8.67
N GLY A 82 12.91 12.77 7.79
CA GLY A 82 13.49 11.42 7.71
C GLY A 82 14.00 11.06 6.32
N ASN A 83 14.86 10.03 6.27
CA ASN A 83 15.20 9.36 5.03
C ASN A 83 14.17 8.26 4.76
N ALA A 84 13.73 8.12 3.51
CA ALA A 84 12.85 7.04 3.11
C ALA A 84 13.30 6.45 1.77
N LYS A 85 12.92 5.19 1.55
CA LYS A 85 13.08 4.50 0.27
C LYS A 85 11.70 4.27 -0.32
N LEU A 86 11.39 4.96 -1.40
CA LEU A 86 10.06 4.99 -2.00
C LEU A 86 10.04 4.27 -3.34
N ILE A 87 8.88 3.70 -3.65
CA ILE A 87 8.53 3.19 -4.98
C ILE A 87 7.31 3.95 -5.44
N TYR A 88 7.45 4.68 -6.53
CA TYR A 88 6.33 5.34 -7.20
C TYR A 88 5.69 4.37 -8.18
N ALA A 89 4.37 4.32 -8.19
CA ALA A 89 3.62 3.46 -9.09
C ALA A 89 2.39 4.18 -9.66
N VAL A 90 2.07 3.81 -10.89
CA VAL A 90 0.91 4.30 -11.65
C VAL A 90 -0.22 3.30 -11.50
N PHE A 91 -1.39 3.79 -11.13
CA PHE A 91 -2.61 3.02 -11.00
C PHE A 91 -3.71 3.60 -11.87
N THR A 92 -4.62 2.75 -12.29
CA THR A 92 -5.83 3.14 -13.00
C THR A 92 -7.06 2.55 -12.32
N THR A 93 -8.21 3.17 -12.58
CA THR A 93 -9.50 2.51 -12.37
C THR A 93 -9.68 1.39 -13.38
N SER A 94 -10.60 0.47 -13.08
CA SER A 94 -10.93 -0.60 -14.01
C SER A 94 -11.46 -0.11 -15.34
N THR A 95 -11.30 -0.91 -16.40
CA THR A 95 -11.66 -0.53 -17.78
C THR A 95 -13.13 -0.20 -17.94
N ASN A 96 -14.00 -0.85 -17.16
CA ASN A 96 -15.45 -0.65 -17.18
C ASN A 96 -15.94 0.44 -16.21
N ALA A 97 -15.02 1.06 -15.46
CA ALA A 97 -15.32 2.16 -14.55
C ALA A 97 -15.00 3.52 -15.20
N ILE A 98 -15.38 4.60 -14.52
CA ILE A 98 -15.00 5.97 -14.90
C ILE A 98 -13.48 6.02 -15.07
N ALA A 99 -13.02 6.51 -16.22
CA ALA A 99 -11.60 6.60 -16.53
C ALA A 99 -10.87 7.45 -15.48
N GLY A 100 -9.94 6.82 -14.78
CA GLY A 100 -9.15 7.44 -13.74
C GLY A 100 -7.74 6.88 -13.70
N SER A 101 -6.78 7.74 -13.40
CA SER A 101 -5.38 7.39 -13.20
C SER A 101 -4.81 8.14 -12.00
N ALA A 102 -3.89 7.50 -11.29
CA ALA A 102 -3.25 8.04 -10.11
C ALA A 102 -1.78 7.63 -10.03
N ILE A 103 -0.97 8.48 -9.39
CA ILE A 103 0.40 8.18 -9.00
C ILE A 103 0.44 8.09 -7.48
N CYS A 104 0.77 6.92 -6.95
CA CYS A 104 0.96 6.69 -5.52
C CYS A 104 2.42 6.33 -5.23
N ALA A 105 2.90 6.72 -4.06
CA ALA A 105 4.21 6.32 -3.54
C ALA A 105 4.02 5.37 -2.36
N PHE A 106 4.84 4.32 -2.30
CA PHE A 106 4.86 3.35 -1.21
C PHE A 106 6.26 3.31 -0.62
N SER A 107 6.39 3.39 0.69
CA SER A 107 7.70 3.19 1.31
C SER A 107 8.01 1.71 1.42
N LEU A 108 9.29 1.38 1.29
CA LEU A 108 9.74 0.02 1.49
C LEU A 108 9.54 -0.43 2.95
N GLN A 109 9.53 0.51 3.90
CA GLN A 109 9.26 0.24 5.30
C GLN A 109 7.81 -0.21 5.48
N ASP A 110 6.83 0.53 4.97
CA ASP A 110 5.42 0.18 5.06
C ASP A 110 5.15 -1.19 4.41
N ILE A 111 5.78 -1.45 3.25
CA ILE A 111 5.70 -2.76 2.59
C ILE A 111 6.24 -3.86 3.51
N ALA A 112 7.40 -3.65 4.15
CA ALA A 112 8.00 -4.63 5.06
C ALA A 112 7.11 -4.88 6.28
N ASP A 113 6.57 -3.82 6.89
CA ASP A 113 5.70 -3.88 8.06
C ASP A 113 4.40 -4.65 7.75
N THR A 114 3.81 -4.46 6.57
CA THR A 114 2.63 -5.22 6.15
C THR A 114 2.89 -6.73 6.09
N PHE A 115 4.10 -7.17 5.70
CA PHE A 115 4.43 -8.59 5.67
C PHE A 115 4.71 -9.19 7.06
N GLU A 116 4.97 -8.36 8.06
CA GLU A 116 5.03 -8.78 9.47
C GLU A 116 3.65 -8.80 10.15
N GLY A 117 2.61 -8.28 9.46
CA GLY A 117 1.22 -8.30 9.92
C GLY A 117 0.53 -9.67 9.86
N ASN A 118 -0.79 -9.68 10.03
CA ASN A 118 -1.56 -10.93 10.01
C ASN A 118 -1.70 -11.48 8.58
N PHE A 119 -1.73 -12.81 8.47
CA PHE A 119 -2.14 -13.47 7.23
C PHE A 119 -3.66 -13.39 7.07
N LYS A 120 -4.15 -13.46 5.83
CA LYS A 120 -5.57 -13.56 5.50
C LYS A 120 -5.95 -15.02 5.23
N GLU A 121 -6.99 -15.53 5.88
CA GLU A 121 -7.53 -16.88 5.64
C GLU A 121 -8.99 -16.86 5.23
N GLN A 122 -9.38 -17.89 4.48
CA GLN A 122 -10.76 -18.24 4.21
C GLN A 122 -11.01 -19.64 4.75
N SER A 123 -11.71 -19.76 5.88
CA SER A 123 -11.88 -21.05 6.57
C SER A 123 -12.64 -22.10 5.75
N GLY A 124 -13.46 -21.66 4.80
CA GLY A 124 -14.21 -22.53 3.88
C GLY A 124 -14.65 -21.75 2.64
N LEU A 125 -15.11 -22.45 1.61
CA LEU A 125 -15.42 -21.86 0.29
C LEU A 125 -16.43 -20.69 0.36
N ASN A 126 -17.39 -20.75 1.28
CA ASN A 126 -18.43 -19.74 1.46
C ASN A 126 -18.18 -18.84 2.68
N SER A 127 -17.04 -18.99 3.36
CA SER A 127 -16.70 -18.15 4.51
C SER A 127 -16.12 -16.81 4.07
N ASN A 128 -16.24 -15.81 4.94
CA ASN A 128 -15.56 -14.54 4.75
C ASN A 128 -14.04 -14.70 4.91
N TRP A 129 -13.31 -13.83 4.22
CA TRP A 129 -11.88 -13.69 4.40
C TRP A 129 -11.60 -12.89 5.66
N LEU A 130 -10.87 -13.48 6.61
CA LEU A 130 -10.61 -12.92 7.93
C LEU A 130 -9.12 -13.01 8.27
N PRO A 131 -8.60 -12.17 9.19
CA PRO A 131 -7.25 -12.32 9.69
C PRO A 131 -7.07 -13.66 10.41
N VAL A 132 -5.96 -14.32 10.13
CA VAL A 132 -5.51 -15.51 10.86
C VAL A 132 -5.14 -15.10 12.28
N ASN A 133 -5.61 -15.87 13.27
CA ASN A 133 -5.20 -15.67 14.66
C ASN A 133 -3.69 -15.92 14.80
N PRO A 134 -2.91 -15.00 15.42
CA PRO A 134 -1.47 -15.17 15.60
C PRO A 134 -1.05 -16.50 16.26
N SER A 135 -1.89 -17.08 17.13
CA SER A 135 -1.60 -18.38 17.77
C SER A 135 -1.60 -19.57 16.82
N LYS A 136 -2.21 -19.43 15.63
CA LYS A 136 -2.19 -20.45 14.57
C LYS A 136 -0.96 -20.34 13.66
N VAL A 137 -0.18 -19.27 13.76
CA VAL A 137 1.00 -19.05 12.92
C VAL A 137 2.14 -19.93 13.45
N PRO A 138 2.70 -20.84 12.62
CA PRO A 138 3.75 -21.74 13.06
C PRO A 138 5.09 -21.03 13.22
N ASP A 139 5.96 -21.63 14.04
CA ASP A 139 7.36 -21.26 14.15
C ASP A 139 8.24 -22.27 13.39
N PRO A 140 9.19 -21.83 12.53
CA PRO A 140 9.49 -20.46 12.19
C PRO A 140 8.39 -19.78 11.37
N ARG A 141 8.26 -18.45 11.54
CA ARG A 141 7.25 -17.64 10.85
C ARG A 141 7.37 -17.76 9.32
N PRO A 142 6.30 -18.17 8.62
CA PRO A 142 6.26 -18.23 7.17
C PRO A 142 6.66 -16.92 6.50
N GLY A 143 7.50 -16.99 5.45
CA GLY A 143 7.94 -15.81 4.69
C GLY A 143 9.22 -15.14 5.19
N SER A 144 9.79 -15.60 6.31
CA SER A 144 11.10 -15.17 6.79
C SER A 144 12.24 -15.89 6.03
N CYS A 145 13.40 -15.23 5.93
CA CYS A 145 14.57 -15.81 5.26
C CYS A 145 15.37 -16.70 6.20
N HIS A 146 15.71 -17.89 5.74
CA HIS A 146 16.51 -18.87 6.48
C HIS A 146 17.77 -19.24 5.71
N ASN A 147 18.81 -19.66 6.42
CA ASN A 147 20.06 -20.14 5.82
C ASN A 147 19.83 -21.37 4.90
N ASP A 148 18.91 -22.25 5.29
CA ASP A 148 18.48 -23.38 4.47
C ASP A 148 16.97 -23.59 4.56
N SER A 149 16.24 -23.19 3.51
CA SER A 149 14.78 -23.39 3.43
C SER A 149 14.36 -24.86 3.36
N ARG A 150 15.29 -25.78 3.05
CA ARG A 150 15.02 -27.21 2.94
C ARG A 150 14.86 -27.89 4.30
N THR A 151 15.26 -27.24 5.39
CA THR A 151 15.10 -27.74 6.75
C THR A 151 13.80 -27.25 7.41
N LEU A 152 12.97 -26.50 6.67
CA LEU A 152 11.71 -25.97 7.21
C LEU A 152 10.74 -27.11 7.56
N PRO A 153 10.02 -27.00 8.70
CA PRO A 153 9.00 -27.97 9.07
C PRO A 153 7.84 -28.01 8.07
N ASP A 154 7.28 -29.20 7.87
CA ASP A 154 6.10 -29.39 7.01
C ASP A 154 4.92 -28.52 7.45
N LEU A 155 4.77 -28.26 8.75
CA LEU A 155 3.72 -27.40 9.29
C LEU A 155 3.80 -25.98 8.70
N THR A 156 4.99 -25.36 8.72
CA THR A 156 5.25 -24.03 8.15
C THR A 156 4.99 -24.01 6.64
N LEU A 157 5.40 -25.05 5.93
CA LEU A 157 5.24 -25.14 4.47
C LEU A 157 3.79 -25.35 4.05
N ASN A 158 3.06 -26.18 4.79
CA ASN A 158 1.63 -26.40 4.56
C ASN A 158 0.84 -25.11 4.87
N PHE A 159 1.19 -24.41 5.96
CA PHE A 159 0.59 -23.12 6.28
C PHE A 159 0.83 -22.09 5.17
N LYS A 160 2.09 -21.94 4.72
CA LYS A 160 2.44 -20.97 3.66
C LYS A 160 1.71 -21.25 2.35
N LYS A 161 1.45 -22.52 2.04
CA LYS A 161 0.76 -22.92 0.81
C LYS A 161 -0.64 -22.30 0.72
N THR A 162 -1.35 -22.22 1.84
CA THR A 162 -2.71 -21.68 1.91
C THR A 162 -2.75 -20.22 2.33
N HIS A 163 -1.74 -19.74 3.07
CA HIS A 163 -1.68 -18.38 3.65
C HIS A 163 -0.55 -17.56 3.03
N SER A 164 -0.69 -17.22 1.75
CA SER A 164 0.27 -16.34 1.05
C SER A 164 -0.17 -14.88 0.99
N LEU A 165 -1.43 -14.58 1.30
CA LEU A 165 -1.99 -13.23 1.27
C LEU A 165 -1.96 -12.62 2.68
N MET A 166 -1.47 -11.39 2.80
CA MET A 166 -1.54 -10.61 4.03
C MET A 166 -2.94 -9.98 4.19
N ASP A 167 -3.39 -9.82 5.45
CA ASP A 167 -4.70 -9.24 5.76
C ASP A 167 -4.71 -7.72 5.53
N GLU A 168 -3.68 -7.05 6.04
CA GLU A 168 -3.47 -5.61 5.92
C GLU A 168 -3.01 -5.22 4.51
N ASN A 169 -3.39 -4.01 4.09
CA ASN A 169 -2.92 -3.40 2.87
C ASN A 169 -1.70 -2.51 3.11
N VAL A 170 -0.89 -2.31 2.08
CA VAL A 170 0.22 -1.36 2.12
C VAL A 170 -0.36 0.04 1.90
N PRO A 171 -0.23 0.97 2.87
CA PRO A 171 -0.73 2.34 2.73
C PRO A 171 0.12 3.15 1.75
N THR A 172 -0.45 4.22 1.19
CA THR A 172 0.34 5.23 0.49
C THR A 172 1.20 6.02 1.47
N PHE A 173 2.43 6.36 1.08
CA PHE A 173 3.37 7.08 1.93
C PHE A 173 2.87 8.47 2.34
N PHE A 174 2.16 9.16 1.45
CA PHE A 174 1.62 10.50 1.66
C PHE A 174 0.14 10.49 2.12
N GLY A 175 -0.44 9.32 2.39
CA GLY A 175 -1.86 9.16 2.75
C GLY A 175 -2.85 9.43 1.60
N SER A 176 -2.37 9.93 0.45
CA SER A 176 -3.16 10.15 -0.77
C SER A 176 -2.28 10.05 -2.02
N PRO A 177 -2.87 9.96 -3.23
CA PRO A 177 -2.11 9.99 -4.48
C PRO A 177 -1.48 11.36 -4.73
N LEU A 178 -0.24 11.37 -5.22
CA LEU A 178 0.51 12.58 -5.57
C LEU A 178 -0.06 13.33 -6.76
N LEU A 179 -0.64 12.59 -7.69
CA LEU A 179 -1.32 13.12 -8.86
C LEU A 179 -2.47 12.20 -9.18
N SER A 180 -3.66 12.77 -9.37
CA SER A 180 -4.82 12.05 -9.90
C SER A 180 -5.42 12.80 -11.10
N ARG A 181 -5.91 12.03 -12.05
CA ARG A 181 -6.65 12.49 -13.23
C ARG A 181 -7.85 11.57 -13.39
N VAL A 182 -9.04 12.10 -13.20
CA VAL A 182 -10.31 11.37 -13.31
C VAL A 182 -11.14 12.07 -14.38
N SER A 183 -11.96 11.31 -15.10
CA SER A 183 -12.79 11.80 -16.20
C SER A 183 -11.98 12.42 -17.35
N THR A 184 -10.73 12.00 -17.53
CA THR A 184 -9.88 12.39 -18.66
C THR A 184 -9.94 11.37 -19.78
N VAL A 185 -9.69 11.83 -21.02
CA VAL A 185 -9.69 10.96 -22.21
C VAL A 185 -8.50 10.00 -22.21
N TYR A 186 -7.40 10.35 -21.53
CA TYR A 186 -6.19 9.55 -21.44
C TYR A 186 -6.02 8.88 -20.06
N ARG A 187 -5.33 7.75 -20.05
CA ARG A 187 -4.86 7.04 -18.86
C ARG A 187 -3.34 7.06 -18.77
N PHE A 188 -2.82 7.00 -17.54
CA PHE A 188 -1.39 6.86 -17.28
C PHE A 188 -0.93 5.43 -17.57
N THR A 189 0.28 5.28 -18.11
CA THR A 189 0.80 3.98 -18.58
C THR A 189 2.16 3.64 -17.97
N ALA A 190 3.12 4.56 -18.02
CA ALA A 190 4.49 4.36 -17.58
C ALA A 190 4.96 5.49 -16.67
N ILE A 191 5.93 5.21 -15.80
CA ILE A 191 6.51 6.20 -14.88
C ILE A 191 8.04 6.14 -14.90
N ALA A 192 8.66 7.33 -14.87
CA ALA A 192 10.07 7.52 -14.59
C ALA A 192 10.22 8.62 -13.53
N VAL A 193 11.22 8.48 -12.67
CA VAL A 193 11.45 9.41 -11.56
C VAL A 193 12.91 9.87 -11.60
N ASP A 194 13.09 11.18 -11.58
CA ASP A 194 14.39 11.83 -11.39
C ASP A 194 14.42 12.41 -9.98
N SER A 195 15.18 11.76 -9.10
CA SER A 195 15.03 11.93 -7.65
C SER A 195 16.02 12.92 -7.05
N GLN A 196 15.60 13.58 -5.98
CA GLN A 196 16.45 14.41 -5.12
C GLN A 196 17.14 15.57 -5.87
N ILE A 197 16.43 16.17 -6.83
CA ILE A 197 16.89 17.34 -7.57
C ILE A 197 16.96 18.53 -6.63
N LYS A 198 18.17 19.04 -6.42
CA LYS A 198 18.44 20.21 -5.58
C LYS A 198 17.98 21.47 -6.29
N THR A 199 17.14 22.23 -5.61
CA THR A 199 16.72 23.57 -6.05
C THR A 199 17.68 24.64 -5.53
N PRO A 200 17.71 25.85 -6.14
CA PRO A 200 18.48 26.98 -5.62
C PRO A 200 18.14 27.34 -4.15
N GLY A 201 16.93 27.02 -3.70
CA GLY A 201 16.49 27.19 -2.30
C GLY A 201 16.98 26.10 -1.34
N GLY A 202 17.89 25.22 -1.77
CA GLY A 202 18.48 24.17 -0.92
C GLY A 202 17.57 22.96 -0.66
N LYS A 203 16.30 23.01 -1.06
CA LYS A 203 15.34 21.89 -0.94
C LYS A 203 15.52 20.89 -2.09
N THR A 204 15.25 19.62 -1.82
CA THR A 204 15.27 18.53 -2.82
C THR A 204 13.86 18.08 -3.20
N TYR A 205 13.68 17.80 -4.49
CA TYR A 205 12.41 17.32 -5.03
C TYR A 205 12.61 16.12 -5.93
N ASP A 206 11.61 15.23 -5.94
CA ASP A 206 11.52 14.20 -6.96
C ASP A 206 10.64 14.70 -8.10
N VAL A 207 11.22 14.68 -9.31
CA VAL A 207 10.55 15.03 -10.55
C VAL A 207 10.03 13.74 -11.16
N ILE A 208 8.72 13.68 -11.38
CA ILE A 208 8.02 12.50 -11.86
C ILE A 208 7.55 12.76 -13.29
N PHE A 209 7.92 11.86 -14.19
CA PHE A 209 7.46 11.83 -15.57
C PHE A 209 6.49 10.66 -15.74
N VAL A 210 5.27 10.95 -16.17
CA VAL A 210 4.25 9.92 -16.44
C VAL A 210 3.84 9.96 -17.91
N GLY A 211 3.93 8.80 -18.57
CA GLY A 211 3.45 8.61 -19.93
C GLY A 211 1.95 8.33 -19.94
N THR A 212 1.29 8.70 -21.04
CA THR A 212 -0.12 8.39 -21.27
C THR A 212 -0.33 7.48 -22.47
N ASP A 213 -1.48 6.80 -22.51
CA ASP A 213 -1.95 6.02 -23.66
C ASP A 213 -2.23 6.86 -24.93
N HIS A 214 -2.18 8.19 -24.82
CA HIS A 214 -2.31 9.13 -25.93
C HIS A 214 -0.96 9.73 -26.37
N GLY A 215 0.16 9.12 -25.97
CA GLY A 215 1.50 9.56 -26.38
C GLY A 215 1.94 10.89 -25.77
N LYS A 216 1.30 11.35 -24.68
CA LYS A 216 1.72 12.55 -23.95
C LYS A 216 2.57 12.17 -22.75
N ILE A 217 3.49 13.07 -22.38
CA ILE A 217 4.29 12.97 -21.16
C ILE A 217 3.89 14.13 -20.26
N ILE A 218 3.52 13.83 -19.02
CA ILE A 218 3.22 14.81 -17.99
C ILE A 218 4.38 14.82 -17.00
N LYS A 219 4.96 16.00 -16.78
CA LYS A 219 5.97 16.23 -15.74
C LYS A 219 5.29 16.84 -14.52
N THR A 220 5.48 16.23 -13.36
CA THR A 220 5.01 16.75 -12.08
C THR A 220 6.15 16.68 -11.05
N VAL A 221 5.99 17.38 -9.94
CA VAL A 221 6.95 17.37 -8.83
C VAL A 221 6.25 16.89 -7.57
N ASN A 222 6.94 16.08 -6.78
CA ASN A 222 6.49 15.71 -5.45
C ASN A 222 6.72 16.89 -4.49
N ALA A 223 5.78 17.84 -4.40
CA ALA A 223 5.94 19.00 -3.52
C ALA A 223 6.05 18.61 -2.03
N GLU A 224 5.49 17.47 -1.64
CA GLU A 224 5.53 16.95 -0.27
C GLU A 224 6.91 16.40 0.14
N SER A 225 7.84 16.20 -0.80
CA SER A 225 9.23 15.84 -0.45
C SER A 225 9.93 16.96 0.34
N ALA A 226 9.50 18.21 0.16
CA ALA A 226 10.21 19.39 0.61
C ALA A 226 9.55 20.15 1.80
N ASP A 227 8.28 19.88 2.10
CA ASP A 227 7.56 20.46 3.24
C ASP A 227 6.78 19.38 4.01
N SER A 228 7.41 18.79 5.03
CA SER A 228 6.75 17.82 5.93
C SER A 228 6.37 18.44 7.28
N SER A 229 5.78 19.63 7.31
CA SER A 229 5.24 20.18 8.55
C SER A 229 3.80 19.72 8.86
N LYS A 230 3.25 18.76 8.10
CA LYS A 230 1.94 18.15 8.39
C LYS A 230 1.94 16.63 8.20
N LYS A 231 2.55 15.90 9.13
CA LYS A 231 1.98 14.62 9.54
C LYS A 231 0.68 14.94 10.28
N SER A 232 -0.44 15.06 9.57
CA SER A 232 -1.73 14.84 10.23
C SER A 232 -1.81 13.35 10.51
N LEU A 233 -1.45 12.98 11.74
CA LEU A 233 -1.83 11.72 12.36
C LEU A 233 -3.37 11.66 12.34
N LEU A 234 -3.94 11.19 11.24
CA LEU A 234 -5.29 10.62 11.20
C LEU A 234 -5.12 9.11 11.43
N GLY A 235 -4.56 8.79 12.60
CA GLY A 235 -4.54 7.46 13.16
C GLY A 235 -5.07 7.60 14.58
N CYS A 236 -6.36 7.35 14.78
CA CYS A 236 -6.89 7.10 16.11
C CYS A 236 -6.17 5.86 16.66
N ASN A 237 -5.25 6.06 17.60
CA ASN A 237 -4.75 4.97 18.41
C ASN A 237 -5.92 4.42 19.25
N ARG A 238 -5.99 3.09 19.34
CA ARG A 238 -6.93 2.37 20.20
C ARG A 238 -6.81 2.91 21.63
N GLY A 239 -7.83 3.62 22.07
CA GLY A 239 -7.92 4.26 23.38
C GLY A 239 -8.58 5.63 23.24
N ASN A 240 -9.85 5.74 23.63
CA ASN A 240 -10.65 6.97 23.59
C ASN A 240 -9.99 8.14 24.33
N ARG A 241 -9.11 8.90 23.66
CA ARG A 241 -8.66 10.22 24.12
C ARG A 241 -8.00 10.98 22.97
N CYS A 242 -8.59 12.10 22.58
CA CYS A 242 -7.99 13.07 21.66
C CYS A 242 -6.89 13.87 22.42
N PRO A 243 -5.75 14.19 21.78
CA PRO A 243 -4.74 15.04 22.40
C PRO A 243 -5.22 16.49 22.55
N ALA A 244 -4.81 17.14 23.63
CA ALA A 244 -5.13 18.54 23.92
C ALA A 244 -4.54 19.47 22.83
N ASN A 245 -5.32 20.48 22.43
CA ASN A 245 -4.88 21.51 21.49
C ASN A 245 -4.46 22.76 22.29
N GLU A 246 -3.15 23.06 22.34
CA GLU A 246 -2.57 24.17 23.11
C GLU A 246 -2.97 25.58 22.61
N ARG A 247 -3.84 25.70 21.59
CA ARG A 247 -4.37 27.00 21.13
C ARG A 247 -5.74 27.37 21.67
N THR A 248 -6.47 26.46 22.31
CA THR A 248 -7.85 26.74 22.74
C THR A 248 -8.11 26.54 24.24
N GLY A 249 -7.11 26.12 25.02
CA GLY A 249 -7.24 26.00 26.48
C GLY A 249 -8.36 25.06 26.94
N ALA A 250 -8.76 24.08 26.12
CA ALA A 250 -9.82 23.14 26.45
C ALA A 250 -9.25 21.92 27.18
N GLU A 251 -9.80 21.61 28.36
CA GLU A 251 -9.46 20.41 29.14
C GLU A 251 -9.88 19.10 28.44
N PRO A 252 -9.26 17.95 28.77
CA PRO A 252 -9.58 16.67 28.15
C PRO A 252 -10.95 16.17 28.65
N GLY A 253 -11.92 16.05 27.75
CA GLY A 253 -13.25 15.49 28.02
C GLY A 253 -13.78 14.66 26.85
N ASP A 254 -14.62 13.68 27.16
CA ASP A 254 -15.21 12.72 26.20
C ASP A 254 -15.92 13.43 25.03
N CYS A 255 -15.72 12.93 23.81
CA CYS A 255 -16.43 13.42 22.62
C CYS A 255 -17.93 13.12 22.75
N PRO A 256 -18.82 14.13 22.72
CA PRO A 256 -20.25 13.87 22.70
C PRO A 256 -20.68 13.37 21.31
N ASP A 257 -21.41 12.26 21.30
CA ASP A 257 -22.18 11.79 20.16
C ASP A 257 -23.25 12.82 19.75
N HIS A 258 -23.53 12.88 18.45
CA HIS A 258 -24.58 13.67 17.77
C HIS A 258 -24.37 15.19 17.59
N ALA A 259 -24.15 15.58 16.33
CA ALA A 259 -24.84 16.73 15.73
C ALA A 259 -24.88 16.67 14.19
N ILE A 260 -25.80 15.86 13.65
CA ILE A 260 -26.38 16.11 12.32
C ILE A 260 -27.37 17.28 12.48
N ARG A 261 -27.09 18.47 11.93
CA ARG A 261 -28.14 19.46 11.60
C ARG A 261 -27.83 20.25 10.33
N HIS A 262 -28.60 19.89 9.30
CA HIS A 262 -29.19 20.71 8.24
C HIS A 262 -28.71 22.17 8.06
N ALA A 263 -28.06 22.43 6.92
CA ALA A 263 -28.07 23.76 6.30
C ALA A 263 -29.30 23.86 5.38
N LYS A 264 -30.36 24.54 5.85
CA LYS A 264 -31.39 25.11 4.97
C LYS A 264 -30.87 26.47 4.46
N GLY A 265 -30.88 26.63 3.14
CA GLY A 265 -30.46 27.85 2.47
C GLY A 265 -31.31 29.07 2.83
N ARG A 266 -30.67 30.24 2.80
CA ARG A 266 -31.32 31.53 2.59
C ARG A 266 -30.83 32.09 1.27
N LYS A 267 -31.78 32.41 0.38
CA LYS A 267 -31.62 33.44 -0.65
C LYS A 267 -32.53 34.60 -0.25
N LEU A 268 -31.97 35.80 -0.41
CA LEU A 268 -32.48 37.16 -0.12
C LEU A 268 -32.57 37.51 1.37
#